data_AF-A0A5K0YUC1-F1
#
_entry.id   AF-A0A5K0YUC1-F1
#
_cell.length_a   1.000
_cell.length_b   1.000
_cell.length_c   1.000
_cell.angle_alpha   90.00
_cell.angle_beta   90.00
_cell.angle_gamma   90.00
#
_symmetry.space_group_name_H-M   'P 1'
#
loop_
_entity.id
_entity.type
_entity.pdbx_description
1 polymer ?
#
loop_
_entity_poly.entity_id
_entity_poly.type
_entity_poly.pdbx_seq_one_letter_code
_entity_poly.pdbx_strand_id
1 'polypeptide(L)' 'GPEVRSGDVPQPLMLKAGQEFSFTIRRGVSSEDTVSVNYDDFVNDVEVGDALLVD' A
#
# COMPACT_ATOMS: atom_id res chain seq x y z
N GLY A 1 -13.45 12.37 -7.13
CA GLY A 1 -12.07 12.89 -6.99
C GLY A 1 -11.10 11.80 -7.37
N PRO A 2 -9.79 12.07 -7.35
CA PRO A 2 -8.79 11.01 -7.45
C PRO A 2 -8.98 9.99 -6.32
N GLU A 3 -8.77 8.71 -6.61
CA GLU A 3 -8.94 7.60 -5.68
C GLU A 3 -7.66 6.76 -5.69
N VAL A 4 -7.15 6.42 -4.50
CA VAL A 4 -6.00 5.53 -4.32
C VAL A 4 -6.53 4.15 -3.93
N ARG A 5 -6.11 3.12 -4.67
CA ARG A 5 -6.48 1.71 -4.46
C ARG A 5 -5.22 0.86 -4.36
N SER A 6 -5.27 -0.15 -3.51
CA SER A 6 -4.26 -1.22 -3.51
C SER A 6 -4.35 -2.03 -4.80
N GLY A 7 -3.21 -2.54 -5.25
CA GLY A 7 -3.14 -3.52 -6.33
C GLY A 7 -3.65 -4.88 -5.89
N ASP A 8 -3.78 -5.78 -6.86
CA ASP A 8 -4.26 -7.13 -6.62
C ASP A 8 -3.32 -7.90 -5.69
N VAL A 9 -3.92 -8.61 -4.73
CA VAL A 9 -3.21 -9.50 -3.80
C VAL A 9 -3.65 -10.93 -4.09
N PRO A 10 -2.74 -11.86 -4.39
CA PRO A 10 -3.10 -13.21 -4.84
C PRO A 10 -3.81 -14.04 -3.76
N GLN A 11 -3.64 -13.68 -2.50
CA GLN A 11 -4.31 -14.26 -1.34
C GLN A 11 -4.59 -13.18 -0.31
N PRO A 12 -5.60 -13.37 0.58
CA PRO A 12 -5.88 -12.42 1.65
C PRO A 12 -4.64 -12.17 2.51
N LEU A 13 -4.35 -10.89 2.76
CA LEU A 13 -3.20 -10.49 3.54
C LEU A 13 -3.60 -10.13 4.96
N MET A 14 -3.13 -10.92 5.91
CA MET A 14 -3.46 -10.76 7.32
C MET A 14 -2.39 -9.95 8.02
N LEU A 15 -2.63 -8.64 8.17
CA LEU A 15 -1.73 -7.75 8.87
C LEU A 15 -1.82 -7.91 10.38
N LYS A 16 -0.68 -7.84 11.07
CA LYS A 16 -0.59 -7.89 12.53
C LYS A 16 -0.20 -6.52 13.08
N ALA A 17 -0.71 -6.19 14.28
CA ALA A 17 -0.30 -4.96 14.95
C ALA A 17 1.21 -4.94 15.18
N GLY A 18 1.86 -3.83 14.82
CA GLY A 18 3.31 -3.64 14.92
C GLY A 18 4.13 -4.29 13.79
N GLN A 19 3.49 -4.93 12.82
CA GLN A 19 4.16 -5.41 11.60
C GLN A 19 4.60 -4.23 10.73
N GLU A 20 5.82 -4.29 10.20
CA GLU A 20 6.25 -3.41 9.12
C GLU A 20 5.58 -3.84 7.81
N PHE A 21 4.97 -2.87 7.12
CA PHE A 21 4.25 -3.10 5.89
C PHE A 21 4.60 -2.01 4.87
N SER A 22 4.79 -2.40 3.61
CA SER A 22 5.25 -1.51 2.55
C SER A 22 4.18 -1.30 1.48
N PHE A 23 3.97 -0.03 1.11
CA PHE A 23 3.22 0.33 -0.09
C PHE A 23 4.22 0.74 -1.18
N THR A 24 4.04 0.24 -2.40
CA THR A 24 4.95 0.55 -3.51
C THR A 24 4.21 1.07 -4.74
N ILE A 25 4.82 2.00 -5.45
CA ILE A 25 4.32 2.46 -6.76
C ILE A 25 4.72 1.50 -7.90
N ARG A 26 5.49 0.44 -7.60
CA ARG A 26 5.85 -0.59 -8.59
C ARG A 26 4.63 -1.47 -8.86
N ARG A 27 4.01 -1.26 -10.03
CA ARG A 27 2.79 -1.95 -10.44
C ARG A 27 2.97 -3.47 -10.48
N GLY A 28 1.95 -4.19 -10.01
CA GLY A 28 1.91 -5.66 -10.02
C GLY A 28 2.79 -6.33 -8.95
N VAL A 29 3.34 -5.55 -8.01
CA VAL A 29 4.05 -6.12 -6.85
C VAL A 29 3.05 -6.41 -5.73
N SER A 30 3.10 -7.64 -5.23
CA SER A 30 2.40 -8.09 -4.03
C SER A 30 3.20 -9.20 -3.35
N SER A 31 3.47 -9.08 -2.06
CA SER A 31 4.10 -10.08 -1.18
C SER A 31 3.36 -10.15 0.16
N GLU A 32 3.89 -10.90 1.12
CA GLU A 32 3.31 -11.00 2.47
C GLU A 32 3.36 -9.69 3.27
N ASP A 33 4.19 -8.74 2.85
CA ASP A 33 4.50 -7.49 3.56
C ASP A 33 4.52 -6.26 2.65
N THR A 34 4.20 -6.43 1.37
CA THR A 34 4.24 -5.35 0.37
C THR A 34 3.06 -5.43 -0.57
N VAL A 35 2.41 -4.31 -0.85
CA VAL A 35 1.38 -4.20 -1.89
C VAL A 35 1.61 -2.98 -2.76
N SER A 36 1.27 -3.10 -4.04
CA SER A 36 1.33 -1.95 -4.95
C SER A 36 0.14 -1.00 -4.75
N VAL A 37 0.30 0.27 -5.11
CA VAL A 37 -0.79 1.26 -5.17
C VAL A 37 -0.93 1.79 -6.59
N ASN A 38 -2.15 2.13 -7.00
CA ASN A 38 -2.47 2.60 -8.35
C ASN A 38 -2.20 4.10 -8.58
N TYR A 39 -1.46 4.76 -7.68
CA TYR A 39 -1.19 6.19 -7.70
C TYR A 39 0.31 6.44 -7.77
N ASP A 40 0.80 6.86 -8.93
CA ASP A 40 2.23 6.96 -9.21
C ASP A 40 2.93 8.05 -8.34
N ASP A 41 2.19 9.10 -7.97
CA ASP A 41 2.67 10.19 -7.11
C ASP A 41 2.52 9.91 -5.60
N PHE A 42 2.11 8.70 -5.22
CA PHE A 42 1.85 8.35 -3.82
C PHE A 42 3.03 8.64 -2.89
N VAL A 43 4.25 8.31 -3.32
CA VAL A 43 5.47 8.53 -2.51
C VAL A 43 5.83 10.01 -2.33
N ASN A 44 5.32 10.89 -3.20
CA ASN A 44 5.57 12.33 -3.12
C ASN A 44 4.53 13.04 -2.25
N ASP A 45 3.35 12.45 -2.12
CA ASP A 45 2.20 13.05 -1.42
C ASP A 45 2.06 12.56 0.04
N VAL A 46 2.94 11.67 0.50
CA VAL A 46 2.96 11.16 1.87
C VAL A 46 4.23 11.55 2.59
N GLU A 47 4.10 11.83 3.88
CA GLU A 47 5.20 12.21 4.76
C GLU A 47 5.33 11.27 5.97
N VAL A 48 6.49 11.30 6.63
CA VAL A 48 6.72 10.53 7.85
C VAL A 48 5.79 11.04 8.96
N GLY A 49 5.00 10.13 9.51
CA GLY A 49 4.01 10.44 10.55
C GLY A 49 2.58 10.49 10.03
N ASP A 50 2.37 10.45 8.71
CA ASP A 50 1.05 10.31 8.13
C ASP A 50 0.41 8.96 8.48
N ALA A 51 -0.91 8.98 8.63
CA ALA A 51 -1.72 7.79 8.85
C ALA A 51 -2.38 7.36 7.54
N LEU A 52 -2.11 6.14 7.11
CA LEU A 52 -2.76 5.49 5.97
C LEU A 52 -3.89 4.59 6.47
N LEU A 53 -5.10 4.82 5.98
CA LEU A 53 -6.27 4.01 6.26
C LEU A 53 -6.51 3.08 5.07
N VAL A 54 -6.57 1.78 5.33
CA VAL A 54 -6.77 0.73 4.32
C VAL A 54 -7.86 -0.20 4.82
N ASP A 55 -8.73 -0.64 3.92
CA ASP A 55 -9.85 -1.56 4.17
C ASP A 55 -9.43 -3.02 4.03
#